data_AF-A0A353C4Y4-F1
#
_entry.id   AF-A0A353C4Y4-F1
#
_cell.length_a   1.000
_cell.length_b   1.000
_cell.length_c   1.000
_cell.angle_alpha   90.00
_cell.angle_beta   90.00
_cell.angle_gamma   90.00
#
_symmetry.space_group_name_H-M   'P 1'
#
loop_
_entity.id
_entity.type
_entity.pdbx_description
1 polymer ?
#
loop_
_entity_poly.entity_id
_entity_poly.type
_entity_poly.pdbx_seq_one_letter_code
_entity_poly.pdbx_strand_id
1 'polypeptide(L)'
;MVKPKLKDYRDSGLIVSGHSDDLIFVEGDLSAEFYPEKLIQADAKCECLYMAFSDGTLLRFCFDEDGLWRFVVQFQGSLFGEKLVGSLESQLNDVVVFQPGVKWCLLGPTVAKKNSN
;
A
#
# COMPACT_ATOMS: atom_id res chain seq x y z
N MET A 1 8.60 -23.96 5.53
CA MET A 1 8.14 -22.63 5.08
C MET A 1 8.45 -21.64 6.19
N VAL A 2 9.57 -20.91 6.10
CA VAL A 2 9.92 -19.91 7.10
C VAL A 2 9.22 -18.63 6.68
N LYS A 3 8.09 -18.30 7.33
CA LYS A 3 7.52 -16.96 7.19
C LYS A 3 8.63 -16.00 7.65
N PRO A 4 9.08 -15.05 6.81
CA PRO A 4 9.93 -13.98 7.32
C PRO A 4 9.21 -13.40 8.53
N LYS A 5 9.91 -13.33 9.66
CA LYS A 5 9.38 -12.69 10.85
C LYS A 5 9.15 -11.24 10.46
N LEU A 6 7.94 -10.89 10.05
CA LEU A 6 7.47 -9.51 10.11
C LEU A 6 7.89 -9.05 11.51
N LYS A 7 8.74 -8.02 11.56
CA LYS A 7 9.11 -7.34 12.80
C LYS A 7 7.83 -7.22 13.62
N ASP A 8 7.87 -7.49 14.92
CA ASP A 8 6.66 -7.49 15.76
C ASP A 8 6.10 -6.05 15.77
N TYR A 9 5.24 -5.75 14.81
CA TYR A 9 4.71 -4.42 14.51
C TYR A 9 3.62 -4.02 15.51
N ARG A 10 3.61 -4.60 16.72
CA ARG A 10 2.60 -4.36 17.76
C ARG A 10 2.47 -2.90 18.15
N ASP A 11 3.53 -2.12 18.01
CA ASP A 11 3.55 -0.68 18.29
C ASP A 11 3.23 0.17 17.04
N SER A 12 2.97 -0.46 15.90
CA SER A 12 2.59 0.22 14.65
C SER A 12 1.11 0.51 14.66
N GLY A 13 0.75 1.68 14.16
CA GLY A 13 -0.64 2.07 13.98
C GLY A 13 -1.31 1.32 12.85
N LEU A 14 -0.68 1.32 11.67
CA LEU A 14 -1.26 0.74 10.47
C LEU A 14 -0.17 0.10 9.61
N ILE A 15 -0.49 -1.03 9.00
CA ILE A 15 0.38 -1.74 8.06
C ILE A 15 -0.38 -1.92 6.75
N VAL A 16 0.30 -1.64 5.63
CA VAL A 16 -0.21 -1.84 4.28
C VAL A 16 0.72 -2.80 3.56
N SER A 17 0.18 -3.87 2.99
CA SER A 17 0.99 -4.90 2.31
C SER A 17 0.17 -5.66 1.26
N GLY A 18 0.85 -6.28 0.29
CA GLY A 18 0.22 -7.27 -0.58
C GLY A 18 0.30 -8.68 0.03
N HIS A 19 -0.75 -9.49 -0.13
CA HIS A 19 -0.79 -10.89 0.36
C HIS A 19 -1.02 -11.92 -0.78
N SER A 20 -1.44 -11.47 -1.97
CA SER A 20 -1.49 -12.22 -3.24
C SER A 20 -1.47 -11.23 -4.40
N ASP A 21 -1.30 -11.71 -5.63
CA ASP A 21 -1.44 -10.95 -6.90
C ASP A 21 -2.72 -10.13 -7.05
N ASP A 22 -3.81 -10.47 -6.35
CA ASP A 22 -5.09 -9.76 -6.49
C ASP A 22 -5.51 -8.94 -5.26
N LEU A 23 -4.68 -8.86 -4.21
CA LEU A 23 -5.15 -8.41 -2.90
C LEU A 23 -4.14 -7.55 -2.12
N ILE A 24 -4.60 -6.36 -1.72
CA ILE A 24 -3.91 -5.45 -0.80
C ILE A 24 -4.61 -5.47 0.56
N PHE A 25 -3.83 -5.67 1.62
CA PHE A 25 -4.26 -5.64 3.00
C PHE A 25 -3.88 -4.34 3.69
N VAL A 26 -4.80 -3.88 4.54
CA VAL A 26 -4.60 -2.83 5.52
C VAL A 26 -4.98 -3.41 6.88
N GLU A 27 -4.05 -3.40 7.84
CA GLU A 27 -4.22 -4.00 9.17
C GLU A 27 -3.66 -3.08 10.27
N GLY A 28 -4.33 -3.02 11.42
CA GLY A 28 -3.97 -2.16 12.56
C GLY A 28 -5.16 -1.32 13.04
N ASP A 29 -4.98 -0.01 13.15
CA ASP A 29 -5.99 1.01 13.46
C ASP A 29 -7.22 0.93 12.55
N LEU A 30 -7.00 0.46 11.32
CA LEU A 30 -8.02 0.12 10.34
C LEU A 30 -7.79 -1.32 9.88
N SER A 31 -8.87 -2.01 9.54
CA SER A 31 -8.80 -3.29 8.85
C SER A 31 -9.62 -3.24 7.57
N ALA A 32 -8.97 -3.49 6.43
CA ALA A 32 -9.60 -3.52 5.12
C ALA A 32 -8.83 -4.42 4.15
N GLU A 33 -9.57 -4.98 3.20
CA GLU A 33 -9.07 -5.74 2.07
C GLU A 33 -9.50 -5.03 0.79
N PHE A 34 -8.55 -4.83 -0.13
CA PHE A 34 -8.81 -4.22 -1.41
C PHE A 34 -8.45 -5.17 -2.54
N TYR A 35 -9.31 -5.23 -3.56
CA TYR A 35 -9.15 -6.08 -4.74
C TYR A 35 -8.90 -5.19 -5.98
N PRO A 36 -7.63 -4.80 -6.27
CA PRO A 36 -7.27 -3.94 -7.40
C PRO A 36 -7.82 -4.39 -8.74
N GLU A 37 -7.90 -5.69 -9.00
CA GLU A 37 -8.43 -6.28 -10.24
C GLU A 37 -9.80 -5.70 -10.63
N LYS A 38 -10.70 -5.49 -9.64
CA LYS A 38 -12.04 -4.93 -9.88
C LYS A 38 -12.01 -3.48 -10.34
N LEU A 39 -10.96 -2.74 -10.00
CA LEU A 39 -10.77 -1.33 -10.37
C LEU A 39 -9.96 -1.19 -11.66
N ILE A 40 -9.00 -2.08 -11.88
CA ILE A 40 -8.23 -2.16 -13.13
C ILE A 40 -9.15 -2.53 -14.30
N GLN A 41 -10.09 -3.46 -14.10
CA GLN A 41 -11.06 -3.83 -15.13
C GLN A 41 -12.09 -2.73 -15.43
N ALA A 42 -12.48 -1.94 -14.42
CA ALA A 42 -13.46 -0.87 -14.57
C ALA A 42 -12.92 0.32 -15.39
N ASP A 43 -11.62 0.62 -15.29
CA ASP A 43 -10.91 1.66 -16.04
C ASP A 43 -9.57 1.11 -16.55
N ALA A 44 -9.63 0.25 -17.60
CA ALA A 44 -8.56 -0.58 -18.19
C ALA A 44 -7.29 0.16 -18.71
N LYS A 45 -7.00 1.37 -18.23
CA LYS A 45 -5.80 2.16 -18.49
C LYS A 45 -4.89 2.34 -17.26
N CYS A 46 -5.29 1.84 -16.09
CA CYS A 46 -4.51 2.05 -14.86
C CYS A 46 -3.59 0.86 -14.58
N GLU A 47 -2.35 0.92 -15.07
CA GLU A 47 -1.28 -0.05 -14.71
C GLU A 47 -0.86 0.06 -13.23
N CYS A 48 -1.13 1.21 -12.61
CA CYS A 48 -0.88 1.46 -11.20
C CYS A 48 -2.04 2.22 -10.59
N LEU A 49 -2.31 1.94 -9.31
CA LEU A 49 -3.35 2.57 -8.52
C LEU A 49 -2.75 3.42 -7.41
N TYR A 50 -3.62 4.15 -6.70
CA TYR A 50 -3.22 5.02 -5.61
C TYR A 50 -3.96 4.67 -4.32
N MET A 51 -3.29 4.83 -3.19
CA MET A 51 -3.90 4.84 -1.86
C MET A 51 -3.58 6.14 -1.14
N ALA A 52 -4.63 6.83 -0.69
CA ALA A 52 -4.53 8.04 0.12
C ALA A 52 -4.92 7.73 1.57
N PHE A 53 -4.23 8.37 2.52
CA PHE A 53 -4.44 8.15 3.95
C PHE A 53 -4.75 9.47 4.66
N SER A 54 -5.43 9.38 5.82
CA SER A 54 -5.88 10.55 6.57
C SER A 54 -4.78 11.45 7.14
N ASP A 55 -3.55 10.95 7.20
CA ASP A 55 -2.37 11.71 7.62
C ASP A 55 -1.72 12.53 6.49
N GLY A 56 -2.29 12.43 5.28
CA GLY A 56 -1.78 13.06 4.07
C GLY A 56 -0.89 12.16 3.22
N THR A 57 -0.50 10.97 3.69
CA THR A 57 0.32 10.04 2.91
C THR A 57 -0.39 9.64 1.62
N LEU A 58 0.35 9.64 0.52
CA LEU A 58 -0.10 9.14 -0.78
C LEU A 58 0.86 8.06 -1.28
N LEU A 59 0.33 6.87 -1.52
CA LEU A 59 1.05 5.76 -2.12
C LEU A 59 0.57 5.57 -3.56
N ARG A 60 1.50 5.32 -4.48
CA ARG A 60 1.22 4.70 -5.78
C ARG A 60 1.67 3.26 -5.67
N PHE A 61 0.90 2.32 -6.18
CA PHE A 61 1.29 0.92 -6.16
C PHE A 61 0.96 0.21 -7.47
N CYS A 62 1.80 -0.77 -7.81
CA CYS A 62 1.74 -1.52 -9.05
C CYS A 62 2.14 -2.96 -8.78
N PHE A 63 1.63 -3.89 -9.58
CA PHE A 63 2.12 -5.27 -9.62
C PHE A 63 3.24 -5.32 -10.64
N ASP A 64 4.44 -5.76 -10.24
CA ASP A 64 5.60 -5.81 -11.12
C ASP A 64 5.71 -7.13 -11.90
N GLU A 65 6.68 -7.19 -12.82
CA GLU A 65 6.94 -8.36 -13.66
C GLU A 65 7.41 -9.59 -12.85
N ASP A 66 7.92 -9.36 -11.64
CA ASP A 66 8.34 -10.40 -10.70
C ASP A 66 7.17 -10.98 -9.89
N GLY A 67 5.95 -10.48 -10.11
CA GLY A 67 4.76 -10.91 -9.38
C GLY A 67 4.68 -10.36 -7.96
N LEU A 68 5.24 -9.18 -7.71
CA LEU A 68 5.26 -8.52 -6.41
C LEU A 68 4.55 -7.17 -6.46
N TRP A 69 3.75 -6.89 -5.43
CA TRP A 69 3.20 -5.56 -5.18
C TRP A 69 4.29 -4.61 -4.70
N ARG A 70 4.47 -3.53 -5.46
CA ARG A 70 5.45 -2.47 -5.17
C ARG A 70 4.74 -1.20 -4.74
N PHE A 71 5.13 -0.65 -3.60
CA PHE A 71 4.62 0.63 -3.10
C PHE A 71 5.65 1.74 -3.34
N VAL A 72 5.24 2.81 -4.01
CA VAL A 72 6.01 4.03 -4.19
C VAL A 72 5.34 5.15 -3.39
N VAL A 73 6.07 5.70 -2.42
CA VAL A 73 5.58 6.82 -1.62
C VAL A 73 5.66 8.09 -2.46
N GLN A 74 4.50 8.63 -2.85
CA GLN A 74 4.40 9.87 -3.62
C GLN A 74 4.43 11.10 -2.70
N PHE A 75 3.82 10.98 -1.53
CA PHE A 75 3.84 12.00 -0.48
C PHE A 75 3.89 11.33 0.89
N GLN A 76 4.73 11.84 1.78
CA GLN A 76 4.85 11.37 3.16
C GLN A 76 4.00 12.25 4.07
N GLY A 77 2.95 11.66 4.64
CA GLY A 77 2.12 12.27 5.67
C GLY A 77 2.77 12.20 7.05
N SER A 78 2.11 12.78 8.04
CA SER A 78 2.68 12.95 9.38
C SER A 78 2.82 11.66 10.18
N LEU A 79 2.11 10.59 9.81
CA LEU A 79 2.13 9.30 10.50
C LEU A 79 2.92 8.24 9.72
N PHE A 80 3.53 8.59 8.58
CA PHE A 80 4.36 7.67 7.83
C PHE A 80 5.56 7.22 8.69
N GLY A 81 5.70 5.92 8.89
CA GLY A 81 6.81 5.32 9.65
C GLY A 81 7.94 4.90 8.73
N GLU A 82 7.78 3.73 8.08
CA GLU A 82 8.78 3.17 7.18
C GLU A 82 8.15 2.41 6.01
N LYS A 83 8.93 2.22 4.95
CA LYS A 83 8.64 1.25 3.89
C LYS A 83 9.72 0.19 3.90
N LEU A 84 9.31 -1.07 4.01
CA LEU A 84 10.16 -2.22 3.76
C LEU A 84 10.02 -2.63 2.29
N VAL A 85 11.17 -2.90 1.66
CA VAL A 85 11.21 -3.41 0.29
C VAL A 85 11.20 -4.93 0.35
N GLY A 86 10.21 -5.53 -0.31
CA GLY A 86 10.10 -6.97 -0.47
C GLY A 86 11.07 -7.52 -1.53
N SER A 87 11.27 -8.83 -1.56
CA SER A 87 12.11 -9.48 -2.56
C SER A 87 11.58 -10.86 -2.96
N LEU A 88 11.95 -11.31 -4.16
CA LEU A 88 11.65 -12.67 -4.64
C LEU A 88 12.22 -13.74 -3.71
N GLU A 89 13.44 -13.53 -3.20
CA GLU A 89 14.10 -14.47 -2.28
C GLU A 89 13.32 -14.65 -0.97
N SER A 90 12.72 -13.56 -0.47
CA SER A 90 11.89 -13.59 0.75
C SER A 90 10.42 -13.93 0.46
N GLN A 91 10.03 -13.98 -0.81
CA GLN A 91 8.63 -14.07 -1.27
C GLN A 91 7.73 -13.03 -0.58
N LEU A 92 8.24 -11.80 -0.47
CA LEU A 92 7.53 -10.71 0.17
C LEU A 92 7.24 -9.60 -0.82
N ASN A 93 6.02 -9.09 -0.72
CA ASN A 93 5.64 -7.79 -1.26
C ASN A 93 6.27 -6.66 -0.44
N ASP A 94 6.25 -5.44 -0.99
CA ASP A 94 6.58 -4.26 -0.20
C ASP A 94 5.58 -4.11 0.96
N VAL A 95 6.06 -3.59 2.09
CA VAL A 95 5.26 -3.32 3.30
C VAL A 95 5.43 -1.85 3.68
N VAL A 96 4.34 -1.14 3.93
CA VAL A 96 4.35 0.23 4.43
C VAL A 96 3.79 0.24 5.85
N VAL A 97 4.49 0.91 6.75
CA VAL A 97 4.18 0.96 8.18
C VAL A 97 3.93 2.40 8.59
N PHE A 98 2.87 2.63 9.35
CA PHE A 98 2.46 3.91 9.91
C PHE A 98 2.51 3.87 11.43
N GLN A 99 2.70 5.05 12.03
CA GLN A 99 2.43 5.29 13.44
C GLN A 99 0.91 5.30 13.72
N PRO A 100 0.47 5.07 14.97
CA PRO A 100 -0.94 5.15 15.36
C PRO A 100 -1.62 6.47 15.01
N GLY A 101 -2.89 6.38 14.61
CA GLY A 101 -3.79 7.52 14.39
C GLY A 101 -4.35 7.66 12.97
N VAL A 102 -4.13 6.70 12.07
CA VAL A 102 -4.75 6.73 10.74
C VAL A 102 -6.24 6.44 10.87
N LYS A 103 -7.08 7.33 10.34
CA LYS A 103 -8.55 7.32 10.52
C LYS A 103 -9.31 6.80 9.31
N TRP A 104 -8.73 6.95 8.13
CA TRP A 104 -9.29 6.43 6.88
C TRP A 104 -8.17 6.18 5.87
N CYS A 105 -8.44 5.26 4.96
CA CYS A 105 -7.69 5.10 3.72
C CYS A 105 -8.67 4.99 2.55
N LEU A 106 -8.25 5.45 1.38
CA LEU A 106 -9.03 5.42 0.15
C LEU A 106 -8.14 4.87 -0.97
N LEU A 107 -8.71 3.99 -1.78
CA LEU A 107 -8.05 3.46 -2.96
C LEU A 107 -8.75 4.01 -4.21
N GLY A 108 -7.98 4.49 -5.18
CA GLY A 108 -8.52 5.01 -6.44
C GLY A 108 -7.58 4.83 -7.65
N PRO A 109 -8.12 4.84 -8.87
CA PRO A 109 -7.35 4.71 -10.10
C PRO A 109 -6.59 5.99 -10.47
N THR A 110 -7.07 7.14 -10.00
CA THR A 110 -6.50 8.44 -10.33
C THR A 110 -6.45 9.35 -9.11
N VAL A 111 -5.52 10.29 -9.15
CA VAL A 111 -5.44 11.40 -8.20
C VAL A 111 -5.59 12.71 -8.98
N ALA A 112 -6.35 13.64 -8.44
CA ALA A 112 -6.47 14.97 -9.03
C ALA A 112 -5.11 15.66 -9.01
N LYS A 113 -4.56 15.97 -10.19
CA LYS A 113 -3.34 16.78 -10.28
C LYS A 113 -3.72 18.23 -10.01
N LYS A 114 -3.08 18.86 -9.04
CA LYS A 114 -3.13 20.31 -8.91
C LYS A 114 -2.32 20.90 -10.06
N ASN A 115 -2.96 21.62 -10.97
CA ASN A 115 -2.24 22.43 -11.95
C ASN A 115 -1.46 23.50 -11.18
N SER A 116 -0.13 23.42 -11.24
CA SER A 116 0.74 24.51 -10.81
C SER A 116 0.67 25.58 -11.88
N ASN A 117 -0.07 26.66 -11.61
CA ASN A 117 0.04 27.91 -12.37
C ASN A 117 1.37 28.59 -12.09
#